data_AF-A0A954RI36-F1
#
_entry.id   AF-A0A954RI36-F1
#
_cell.length_a   1.000
_cell.length_b   1.000
_cell.length_c   1.000
_cell.angle_alpha   90.00
_cell.angle_beta   90.00
_cell.angle_gamma   90.00
#
_symmetry.space_group_name_H-M   'P 1'
#
loop_
_entity.id
_entity.type
_entity.pdbx_description
1 polymer ?
#
loop_
_entity_poly.entity_id
_entity_poly.type
_entity_poly.pdbx_seq_one_letter_code
_entity_poly.pdbx_strand_id
1 'polypeptide(L)'
;VQLLVYLRSPNVVSKTIELMKQPSQQQEVDMSELLARNGGYGGSIAKMLANQPDLQKLHYAFVLRNAREGWTAEQRRFYWEWLQESRGRSGGASYQGFINNIEQEAFDNATDSDRLAIEAFGLRKPYVAPELPKPQGPASNLNLQQVLTLTQTHLKGRNFENGKKMYSAARCVLCHRFAGDGGATGPDLTQVAGRFNPKDLSESILDPSKVISDQYRAHTVITDDGKVYSGRIVAENDRQVTVLTDP
;
A
#
# COMPACT_ATOMS: atom_id res chain seq x y z
N VAL A 1 24.60 -3.31 10.14
CA VAL A 1 24.69 -3.58 8.68
C VAL A 1 24.93 -2.31 7.87
N GLN A 2 24.14 -1.23 8.07
CA GLN A 2 24.23 0.00 7.26
C GLN A 2 25.63 0.60 7.13
N LEU A 3 26.35 0.79 8.25
CA LEU A 3 27.72 1.31 8.22
C LEU A 3 28.66 0.41 7.39
N LEU A 4 28.50 -0.91 7.46
CA LEU A 4 29.33 -1.85 6.72
C LEU A 4 29.04 -1.84 5.22
N VAL A 5 27.79 -1.59 4.81
CA VAL A 5 27.44 -1.37 3.40
C VAL A 5 28.06 -0.06 2.90
N TYR A 6 27.95 1.02 3.69
CA TYR A 6 28.57 2.30 3.36
C TYR A 6 30.09 2.20 3.21
N LEU A 7 30.76 1.47 4.12
CA LEU A 7 32.20 1.20 4.08
C LEU A 7 32.61 0.10 3.08
N ARG A 8 31.66 -0.45 2.31
CA ARG A 8 31.89 -1.52 1.32
C ARG A 8 32.65 -2.73 1.88
N SER A 9 32.30 -3.13 3.10
CA SER A 9 32.89 -4.30 3.74
C SER A 9 32.66 -5.55 2.87
N PRO A 10 33.70 -6.32 2.51
CA PRO A 10 33.60 -7.38 1.49
C PRO A 10 32.60 -8.49 1.85
N ASN A 11 32.38 -8.73 3.14
CA ASN A 11 31.50 -9.81 3.61
C ASN A 11 30.11 -9.34 4.04
N VAL A 12 29.77 -8.05 3.87
CA VAL A 12 28.53 -7.48 4.41
C VAL A 12 27.30 -8.09 3.73
N VAL A 13 27.34 -8.27 2.41
CA VAL A 13 26.24 -8.86 1.63
C VAL A 13 26.02 -10.30 2.09
N SER A 14 27.05 -11.15 2.01
CA SER A 14 26.99 -12.55 2.43
C SER A 14 26.46 -12.73 3.85
N LYS A 15 27.00 -12.00 4.83
CA LYS A 15 26.53 -12.10 6.22
C LYS A 15 25.09 -11.65 6.39
N THR A 16 24.66 -10.61 5.68
CA THR A 16 23.30 -10.08 5.81
C THR A 16 22.28 -11.01 5.15
N ILE A 17 22.63 -11.61 4.01
CA ILE A 17 21.78 -12.62 3.34
C ILE A 17 21.60 -13.85 4.24
N GLU A 18 22.65 -14.31 4.91
CA GLU A 18 22.53 -15.40 5.88
C GLU A 18 21.63 -15.04 7.07
N LEU A 19 21.69 -13.79 7.55
CA LEU A 19 20.74 -13.31 8.58
C LEU A 19 19.30 -13.27 8.05
N MET A 20 19.07 -12.88 6.79
CA MET A 20 17.73 -12.87 6.20
C MET A 20 17.11 -14.27 6.06
N LYS A 21 17.92 -15.32 5.91
CA LYS A 21 17.46 -16.72 5.85
C LYS A 21 17.06 -17.28 7.20
N GLN A 22 17.54 -16.69 8.29
CA GLN A 22 17.24 -17.15 9.65
C GLN A 22 15.85 -16.66 10.11
N PRO A 23 15.25 -17.32 11.11
CA PRO A 23 14.08 -16.79 11.80
C PRO A 23 14.39 -15.42 12.42
N SER A 24 13.47 -14.47 12.32
CA SER A 24 13.63 -13.17 12.97
C SER A 24 13.61 -13.31 14.48
N GLN A 25 14.40 -12.47 15.15
CA GLN A 25 14.39 -12.35 16.62
C GLN A 25 13.40 -11.30 17.13
N GLN A 26 12.35 -11.00 16.35
CA GLN A 26 11.39 -9.97 16.75
C GLN A 26 10.59 -10.41 17.96
N GLN A 27 10.48 -9.51 18.94
CA GLN A 27 9.62 -9.70 20.08
C GLN A 27 8.16 -9.54 19.62
N GLU A 28 7.38 -10.62 19.69
CA GLU A 28 5.94 -10.55 19.46
C GLU A 28 5.29 -9.69 20.57
N VAL A 29 4.55 -8.68 20.16
CA VAL A 29 3.71 -7.91 21.07
C VAL A 29 2.36 -8.61 21.15
N ASP A 30 1.99 -9.12 22.32
CA ASP A 30 0.67 -9.71 22.52
C ASP A 30 -0.40 -8.60 22.49
N MET A 31 -1.17 -8.59 21.41
CA MET A 31 -2.28 -7.66 21.20
C MET A 31 -3.66 -8.35 21.31
N SER A 32 -3.70 -9.61 21.74
CA SER A 32 -4.92 -10.43 21.73
C SER A 32 -6.07 -9.78 22.50
N GLU A 33 -5.81 -9.27 23.70
CA GLU A 33 -6.80 -8.56 24.52
C GLU A 33 -7.34 -7.31 23.81
N LEU A 34 -6.44 -6.50 23.21
CA LEU A 34 -6.82 -5.27 22.53
C LEU A 34 -7.64 -5.53 21.26
N LEU A 35 -7.28 -6.57 20.50
CA LEU A 35 -8.00 -6.97 19.30
C LEU A 35 -9.38 -7.55 19.64
N ALA A 36 -9.51 -8.24 20.77
CA ALA A 36 -10.80 -8.79 21.22
C ALA A 36 -11.84 -7.73 21.61
N ARG A 37 -11.41 -6.49 21.92
CA ARG A 37 -12.32 -5.39 22.33
C ARG A 37 -13.33 -4.98 21.25
N ASN A 38 -13.04 -5.28 19.98
CA ASN A 38 -13.97 -5.04 18.89
C ASN A 38 -13.76 -6.06 17.76
N GLY A 39 -14.69 -7.02 17.62
CA GLY A 39 -14.54 -8.12 16.64
C GLY A 39 -14.44 -7.69 15.17
N GLY A 40 -14.99 -6.52 14.80
CA GLY A 40 -14.84 -5.98 13.44
C GLY A 40 -13.46 -5.36 13.21
N TYR A 41 -13.10 -4.39 14.05
CA TYR A 41 -11.83 -3.66 14.02
C TYR A 41 -10.64 -4.57 14.26
N GLY A 42 -10.67 -5.29 15.38
CA GLY A 42 -9.62 -6.19 15.79
C GLY A 42 -9.48 -7.37 14.85
N GLY A 43 -10.57 -7.87 14.25
CA GLY A 43 -10.50 -8.90 13.21
C GLY A 43 -9.75 -8.45 11.97
N SER A 44 -9.96 -7.21 11.51
CA SER A 44 -9.27 -6.64 10.35
C SER A 44 -7.78 -6.39 10.63
N ILE A 45 -7.47 -5.85 11.81
CA ILE A 45 -6.08 -5.66 12.24
C ILE A 45 -5.38 -6.99 12.46
N ALA A 46 -6.04 -7.99 13.07
CA ALA A 46 -5.47 -9.32 13.26
C ALA A 46 -5.09 -9.96 11.93
N LYS A 47 -5.94 -9.86 10.90
CA LYS A 47 -5.63 -10.33 9.54
C LYS A 47 -4.44 -9.59 8.92
N MET A 48 -4.36 -8.27 9.11
CA MET A 48 -3.21 -7.47 8.66
C MET A 48 -1.92 -7.88 9.38
N LEU A 49 -1.95 -8.00 10.71
CA LEU A 49 -0.80 -8.41 11.53
C LEU A 49 -0.34 -9.83 11.19
N ALA A 50 -1.27 -10.76 10.92
CA ALA A 50 -0.93 -12.12 10.50
C ALA A 50 -0.23 -12.17 9.13
N ASN A 51 -0.44 -11.17 8.26
CA ASN A 51 0.22 -11.05 6.95
C ASN A 51 1.31 -9.95 6.93
N GLN A 52 1.74 -9.45 8.09
CA GLN A 52 2.71 -8.36 8.14
C GLN A 52 4.10 -8.80 7.65
N PRO A 53 4.90 -7.88 7.10
CA PRO A 53 6.30 -8.17 6.77
C PRO A 53 7.15 -8.35 8.03
N ASP A 54 8.17 -9.17 7.92
CA ASP A 54 9.25 -9.26 8.91
C ASP A 54 10.07 -7.96 8.87
N LEU A 55 9.95 -7.11 9.90
CA LEU A 55 10.58 -5.77 9.86
C LEU A 55 12.12 -5.86 9.94
N GLN A 56 12.67 -6.93 10.55
CA GLN A 56 14.11 -7.12 10.61
C GLN A 56 14.66 -7.42 9.21
N LYS A 57 14.01 -8.33 8.49
CA LYS A 57 14.37 -8.65 7.10
C LYS A 57 14.11 -7.49 6.16
N LEU A 58 13.04 -6.73 6.38
CA LEU A 58 12.77 -5.49 5.65
C LEU A 58 13.90 -4.46 5.85
N HIS A 59 14.41 -4.30 7.07
CA HIS A 59 15.55 -3.43 7.34
C HIS A 59 16.81 -3.91 6.62
N TYR A 60 17.09 -5.22 6.64
CA TYR A 60 18.20 -5.78 5.88
C TYR A 60 18.05 -5.53 4.39
N ALA A 61 16.85 -5.73 3.85
CA ALA A 61 16.61 -5.52 2.43
C ALA A 61 16.76 -4.05 2.03
N PHE A 62 16.25 -3.14 2.87
CA PHE A 62 16.45 -1.71 2.74
C PHE A 62 17.95 -1.39 2.72
N VAL A 63 18.73 -1.84 3.71
CA VAL A 63 20.16 -1.53 3.75
C VAL A 63 20.92 -2.09 2.54
N LEU A 64 20.61 -3.31 2.12
CA LEU A 64 21.28 -3.98 0.99
C LEU A 64 21.00 -3.34 -0.37
N ARG A 65 19.92 -2.56 -0.52
CA ARG A 65 19.63 -1.84 -1.78
C ARG A 65 20.76 -0.91 -2.22
N ASN A 66 21.60 -0.48 -1.28
CA ASN A 66 22.76 0.40 -1.51
C ASN A 66 24.06 -0.38 -1.79
N ALA A 67 24.08 -1.70 -1.62
CA ALA A 67 25.26 -2.52 -1.87
C ALA A 67 25.41 -2.76 -3.38
N ARG A 68 26.43 -2.15 -3.99
CA ARG A 68 26.72 -2.24 -5.43
C ARG A 68 27.59 -3.42 -5.82
N GLU A 69 28.32 -3.99 -4.87
CA GLU A 69 29.31 -5.04 -5.07
C GLU A 69 29.26 -6.08 -3.94
N GLY A 70 29.99 -7.19 -4.09
CA GLY A 70 30.04 -8.27 -3.10
C GLY A 70 28.88 -9.26 -3.18
N TRP A 71 28.11 -9.25 -4.26
CA TRP A 71 27.02 -10.18 -4.53
C TRP A 71 27.51 -11.40 -5.31
N THR A 72 27.04 -12.59 -4.94
CA THR A 72 27.00 -13.73 -5.86
C THR A 72 25.67 -13.76 -6.61
N ALA A 73 25.61 -14.49 -7.74
CA ALA A 73 24.37 -14.65 -8.51
C ALA A 73 23.23 -15.26 -7.68
N GLU A 74 23.55 -16.23 -6.82
CA GLU A 74 22.58 -16.89 -5.93
C GLU A 74 22.06 -15.94 -4.85
N GLN A 75 22.93 -15.11 -4.26
CA GLN A 75 22.53 -14.11 -3.27
C GLN A 75 21.65 -13.04 -3.89
N ARG A 76 21.98 -12.61 -5.11
CA ARG A 76 21.17 -11.65 -5.86
C ARG A 76 19.79 -12.23 -6.13
N ARG A 77 19.73 -13.47 -6.64
CA ARG A 77 18.46 -14.17 -6.86
C ARG A 77 17.61 -14.25 -5.59
N PHE A 78 18.18 -14.71 -4.47
CA PHE A 78 17.48 -14.77 -3.18
C PHE A 78 16.91 -13.42 -2.75
N TYR A 79 17.70 -12.34 -2.87
CA TYR A 79 17.27 -10.99 -2.51
C TYR A 79 16.05 -10.53 -3.31
N TRP A 80 16.07 -10.78 -4.63
CA TRP A 80 14.97 -10.42 -5.51
C TRP A 80 13.72 -11.28 -5.30
N GLU A 81 13.87 -12.58 -5.11
CA GLU A 81 12.76 -13.47 -4.74
C GLU A 81 12.11 -13.01 -3.43
N TRP A 82 12.91 -12.66 -2.43
CA TRP A 82 12.41 -12.14 -1.15
C TRP A 82 11.65 -10.81 -1.30
N LEU A 83 12.14 -9.89 -2.14
CA LEU A 83 11.43 -8.63 -2.44
C LEU A 83 10.08 -8.91 -3.11
N GLN A 84 10.03 -9.85 -4.06
CA GLN A 84 8.81 -10.23 -4.76
C GLN A 84 7.79 -10.87 -3.82
N GLU A 85 8.21 -11.75 -2.91
CA GLU A 85 7.36 -12.31 -1.86
C GLU A 85 6.84 -11.22 -0.91
N SER A 86 7.70 -10.24 -0.59
CA SER A 86 7.36 -9.13 0.32
C SER A 86 6.27 -8.22 -0.26
N ARG A 87 6.16 -8.10 -1.58
CA ARG A 87 5.04 -7.36 -2.23
C ARG A 87 3.67 -7.94 -1.87
N GLY A 88 3.57 -9.24 -1.59
CA GLY A 88 2.31 -9.90 -1.19
C GLY A 88 1.91 -9.68 0.27
N ARG A 89 2.75 -9.01 1.07
CA ARG A 89 2.50 -8.76 2.50
C ARG A 89 1.62 -7.54 2.71
N SER A 90 0.93 -7.51 3.84
CA SER A 90 0.08 -6.41 4.26
C SER A 90 0.87 -5.43 5.12
N GLY A 91 0.70 -4.12 4.90
CA GLY A 91 1.35 -3.11 5.71
C GLY A 91 0.57 -1.79 5.73
N GLY A 92 1.14 -0.78 6.39
CA GLY A 92 0.59 0.57 6.43
C GLY A 92 0.58 1.27 5.06
N ALA A 93 0.18 2.54 5.04
CA ALA A 93 -0.12 3.28 3.81
C ALA A 93 1.09 3.33 2.85
N SER A 94 2.27 3.43 3.44
CA SER A 94 3.52 3.58 2.70
C SER A 94 4.16 2.25 2.34
N TYR A 95 3.65 1.10 2.81
CA TYR A 95 4.37 -0.17 2.72
C TYR A 95 4.69 -0.58 1.28
N GLN A 96 3.68 -0.62 0.41
CA GLN A 96 3.87 -0.98 -1.00
C GLN A 96 4.81 0.02 -1.71
N GLY A 97 4.68 1.32 -1.42
CA GLY A 97 5.58 2.34 -1.92
C GLY A 97 7.03 2.12 -1.46
N PHE A 98 7.25 1.75 -0.19
CA PHE A 98 8.57 1.43 0.34
C PHE A 98 9.19 0.22 -0.36
N ILE A 99 8.43 -0.86 -0.59
CA ILE A 99 8.93 -2.02 -1.33
C ILE A 99 9.30 -1.65 -2.76
N ASN A 100 8.45 -0.89 -3.46
CA ASN A 100 8.73 -0.43 -4.82
C ASN A 100 9.99 0.44 -4.89
N ASN A 101 10.17 1.35 -3.92
CA ASN A 101 11.38 2.20 -3.85
C ASN A 101 12.64 1.38 -3.55
N ILE A 102 12.57 0.44 -2.61
CA ILE A 102 13.71 -0.45 -2.29
C ILE A 102 14.13 -1.21 -3.55
N GLU A 103 13.16 -1.76 -4.27
CA GLU A 103 13.40 -2.52 -5.48
C GLU A 103 14.01 -1.66 -6.59
N GLN A 104 13.43 -0.48 -6.85
CA GLN A 104 13.92 0.45 -7.86
C GLN A 104 15.36 0.89 -7.55
N GLU A 105 15.63 1.31 -6.30
CA GLU A 105 16.97 1.71 -5.88
C GLU A 105 17.97 0.54 -5.95
N ALA A 106 17.55 -0.68 -5.60
CA ALA A 106 18.39 -1.87 -5.72
C ALA A 106 18.72 -2.23 -7.18
N PHE A 107 17.77 -2.02 -8.09
CA PHE A 107 17.96 -2.17 -9.54
C PHE A 107 18.92 -1.11 -10.09
N ASP A 108 18.72 0.15 -9.70
CA ASP A 108 19.54 1.27 -10.14
C ASP A 108 20.98 1.16 -9.62
N ASN A 109 21.18 0.55 -8.44
CA ASN A 109 22.51 0.27 -7.89
C ASN A 109 23.13 -1.05 -8.41
N ALA A 110 22.40 -1.87 -9.17
CA ALA A 110 22.90 -3.12 -9.73
C ALA A 110 23.93 -2.88 -10.85
N THR A 111 24.85 -3.83 -11.05
CA THR A 111 25.71 -3.84 -12.24
C THR A 111 24.88 -4.16 -13.49
N ASP A 112 25.36 -3.81 -14.68
CA ASP A 112 24.62 -4.09 -15.92
C ASP A 112 24.42 -5.60 -16.14
N SER A 113 25.41 -6.42 -15.75
CA SER A 113 25.30 -7.88 -15.77
C SER A 113 24.20 -8.37 -14.83
N ASP A 114 24.09 -7.80 -13.63
CA ASP A 114 23.04 -8.16 -12.69
C ASP A 114 21.66 -7.73 -13.18
N ARG A 115 21.51 -6.53 -13.75
CA ARG A 115 20.23 -6.06 -14.31
C ARG A 115 19.76 -7.01 -15.41
N LEU A 116 20.66 -7.38 -16.32
CA LEU A 116 20.34 -8.31 -17.40
C LEU A 116 19.94 -9.69 -16.85
N ALA A 117 20.61 -10.18 -15.80
CA ALA A 117 20.22 -11.42 -15.14
C ALA A 117 18.84 -11.31 -14.45
N ILE A 118 18.58 -10.22 -13.74
CA ILE A 118 17.29 -9.96 -13.06
C ILE A 118 16.14 -9.97 -14.07
N GLU A 119 16.32 -9.31 -15.21
CA GLU A 119 15.34 -9.26 -16.28
C GLU A 119 15.19 -10.62 -16.98
N ALA A 120 16.29 -11.27 -17.36
CA ALA A 120 16.29 -12.55 -18.05
C ALA A 120 15.65 -13.67 -17.21
N PHE A 121 15.84 -13.66 -15.89
CA PHE A 121 15.21 -14.61 -14.98
C PHE A 121 13.79 -14.20 -14.57
N GLY A 122 13.27 -13.07 -15.04
CA GLY A 122 11.94 -12.57 -14.69
C GLY A 122 11.77 -12.29 -13.19
N LEU A 123 12.88 -12.02 -12.49
CA LEU A 123 12.90 -11.76 -11.05
C LEU A 123 12.28 -10.40 -10.72
N ARG A 124 12.40 -9.43 -11.64
CA ARG A 124 11.66 -8.18 -11.60
C ARG A 124 10.47 -8.26 -12.54
N LYS A 125 9.27 -8.32 -11.98
CA LYS A 125 8.03 -8.17 -12.76
C LYS A 125 7.59 -6.71 -12.67
N PRO A 126 7.46 -5.99 -13.80
CA PRO A 126 6.78 -4.70 -13.80
C PRO A 126 5.46 -4.85 -13.06
N TYR A 127 5.17 -3.94 -12.12
CA TYR A 127 3.88 -3.95 -11.46
C TYR A 127 2.80 -3.73 -12.52
N VAL A 128 1.97 -4.73 -12.74
CA VAL A 128 0.75 -4.61 -13.53
C VAL A 128 -0.38 -4.45 -12.53
N ALA A 129 -1.01 -3.27 -12.55
CA ALA A 129 -2.19 -3.05 -11.73
C ALA A 129 -3.24 -4.13 -12.09
N PRO A 130 -3.77 -4.88 -11.12
CA PRO A 130 -4.77 -5.89 -11.40
C PRO A 130 -6.00 -5.23 -12.04
N GLU A 131 -6.56 -5.87 -13.06
CA GLU A 131 -7.78 -5.36 -13.68
C GLU A 131 -8.92 -5.30 -12.65
N LEU A 132 -9.52 -4.12 -12.52
CA LEU A 132 -10.65 -3.95 -11.62
C LEU A 132 -11.88 -4.66 -12.19
N PRO A 133 -12.69 -5.32 -11.33
CA PRO A 133 -13.92 -5.95 -11.78
C PRO A 133 -14.87 -4.90 -12.38
N LYS A 134 -15.65 -5.30 -13.39
CA LYS A 134 -16.67 -4.40 -13.95
C LYS A 134 -17.81 -4.21 -12.94
N PRO A 135 -18.34 -2.98 -12.79
CA PRO A 135 -19.48 -2.72 -11.91
C PRO A 135 -20.68 -3.53 -12.39
N GLN A 136 -21.28 -4.27 -11.46
CA GLN A 136 -22.51 -5.05 -11.66
C GLN A 136 -23.54 -4.52 -10.66
N GLY A 137 -24.26 -3.49 -11.08
CA GLY A 137 -25.27 -2.82 -10.28
C GLY A 137 -26.68 -2.99 -10.86
N PRO A 138 -27.70 -2.47 -10.17
CA PRO A 138 -29.02 -2.34 -10.75
C PRO A 138 -28.95 -1.52 -12.05
N ALA A 139 -29.81 -1.80 -13.02
CA ALA A 139 -29.81 -1.16 -14.34
C ALA A 139 -30.15 0.35 -14.33
N SER A 140 -30.41 0.94 -13.15
CA SER A 140 -30.82 2.34 -12.99
C SER A 140 -30.01 3.03 -11.90
N ASN A 141 -29.78 4.33 -12.08
CA ASN A 141 -29.17 5.19 -11.08
C ASN A 141 -30.15 5.40 -9.93
N LEU A 142 -29.85 4.81 -8.76
CA LEU A 142 -30.66 5.00 -7.57
C LEU A 142 -30.38 6.36 -6.95
N ASN A 143 -31.44 7.05 -6.52
CA ASN A 143 -31.31 8.25 -5.69
C ASN A 143 -31.17 7.88 -4.20
N LEU A 144 -30.83 8.87 -3.37
CA LEU A 144 -30.60 8.67 -1.94
C LEU A 144 -31.80 8.00 -1.25
N GLN A 145 -33.04 8.42 -1.53
CA GLN A 145 -34.22 7.84 -0.89
C GLN A 145 -34.41 6.36 -1.24
N GLN A 146 -34.20 6.00 -2.50
CA GLN A 146 -34.27 4.61 -2.95
C GLN A 146 -33.20 3.75 -2.26
N VAL A 147 -31.97 4.24 -2.15
CA VAL A 147 -30.91 3.54 -1.41
C VAL A 147 -31.27 3.40 0.06
N LEU A 148 -31.77 4.46 0.70
CA LEU A 148 -32.20 4.42 2.10
C LEU A 148 -33.26 3.35 2.34
N THR A 149 -34.29 3.27 1.50
CA THR A 149 -35.30 2.20 1.56
C THR A 149 -34.69 0.80 1.52
N LEU A 150 -33.69 0.58 0.66
CA LEU A 150 -32.98 -0.71 0.59
C LEU A 150 -32.16 -1.00 1.86
N THR A 151 -31.61 0.04 2.49
CA THR A 151 -30.79 -0.11 3.71
C THR A 151 -31.59 -0.20 5.03
N GLN A 152 -32.89 0.14 5.02
CA GLN A 152 -33.76 0.16 6.21
C GLN A 152 -33.91 -1.21 6.90
N THR A 153 -33.67 -2.31 6.20
CA THR A 153 -33.76 -3.68 6.75
C THR A 153 -32.50 -4.12 7.53
N HIS A 154 -31.66 -3.16 7.95
CA HIS A 154 -30.37 -3.39 8.63
C HIS A 154 -29.36 -4.23 7.83
N LEU A 155 -29.53 -4.34 6.51
CA LEU A 155 -28.62 -5.08 5.63
C LEU A 155 -28.41 -6.53 6.13
N LYS A 156 -29.50 -7.25 6.40
CA LYS A 156 -29.43 -8.69 6.75
C LYS A 156 -29.02 -9.52 5.52
N GLY A 157 -28.23 -10.58 5.72
CA GLY A 157 -27.80 -11.46 4.62
C GLY A 157 -26.76 -10.85 3.67
N ARG A 158 -25.98 -9.86 4.13
CA ARG A 158 -24.90 -9.24 3.34
C ARG A 158 -23.91 -10.27 2.81
N ASN A 159 -23.56 -10.12 1.53
CA ASN A 159 -22.45 -10.83 0.91
C ASN A 159 -21.22 -9.93 0.91
N PHE A 160 -20.28 -10.18 1.84
CA PHE A 160 -19.06 -9.38 1.99
C PHE A 160 -18.11 -9.53 0.80
N GLU A 161 -18.03 -10.70 0.17
CA GLU A 161 -17.23 -10.89 -1.04
C GLU A 161 -17.77 -10.07 -2.20
N ASN A 162 -19.09 -10.01 -2.36
CA ASN A 162 -19.71 -9.12 -3.33
C ASN A 162 -19.47 -7.64 -2.99
N GLY A 163 -19.54 -7.28 -1.71
CA GLY A 163 -19.21 -5.92 -1.25
C GLY A 163 -17.78 -5.52 -1.60
N LYS A 164 -16.80 -6.40 -1.35
CA LYS A 164 -15.39 -6.20 -1.74
C LYS A 164 -15.25 -6.06 -3.26
N LYS A 165 -15.92 -6.91 -4.04
CA LYS A 165 -15.94 -6.81 -5.50
C LYS A 165 -16.50 -5.46 -5.96
N MET A 166 -17.61 -5.00 -5.38
CA MET A 166 -18.23 -3.71 -5.73
C MET A 166 -17.38 -2.51 -5.33
N TYR A 167 -16.68 -2.58 -4.20
CA TYR A 167 -15.71 -1.56 -3.77
C TYR A 167 -14.59 -1.35 -4.80
N SER A 168 -14.03 -2.45 -5.32
CA SER A 168 -13.05 -2.39 -6.39
C SER A 168 -13.67 -1.95 -7.73
N ALA A 169 -14.88 -2.42 -8.04
CA ALA A 169 -15.55 -2.11 -9.31
C ALA A 169 -15.97 -0.64 -9.43
N ALA A 170 -16.36 -0.03 -8.31
CA ALA A 170 -16.63 1.40 -8.19
C ALA A 170 -15.34 2.23 -8.11
N ARG A 171 -14.16 1.60 -8.23
CA ARG A 171 -12.82 2.21 -8.19
C ARG A 171 -12.46 2.88 -6.85
N CYS A 172 -13.25 2.66 -5.79
CA CYS A 172 -12.95 3.19 -4.46
C CYS A 172 -11.56 2.75 -3.96
N VAL A 173 -11.17 1.52 -4.30
CA VAL A 173 -9.87 0.92 -3.97
C VAL A 173 -8.68 1.70 -4.52
N LEU A 174 -8.84 2.50 -5.58
CA LEU A 174 -7.74 3.28 -6.15
C LEU A 174 -7.31 4.43 -5.23
N CYS A 175 -8.25 5.01 -4.49
CA CYS A 175 -7.99 6.15 -3.63
C CYS A 175 -7.98 5.77 -2.15
N HIS A 176 -8.83 4.82 -1.75
CA HIS A 176 -9.05 4.46 -0.36
C HIS A 176 -8.52 3.07 -0.03
N ARG A 177 -7.97 2.95 1.18
CA ARG A 177 -7.55 1.68 1.75
C ARG A 177 -8.70 1.00 2.48
N PHE A 178 -8.72 -0.33 2.44
CA PHE A 178 -9.54 -1.18 3.29
C PHE A 178 -8.73 -2.42 3.72
N ALA A 179 -8.63 -2.65 5.03
CA ALA A 179 -7.89 -3.76 5.63
C ALA A 179 -6.45 -3.92 5.10
N GLY A 180 -5.75 -2.80 4.89
CA GLY A 180 -4.36 -2.79 4.40
C GLY A 180 -4.20 -2.79 2.87
N ASP A 181 -5.29 -2.87 2.10
CA ASP A 181 -5.26 -2.94 0.63
C ASP A 181 -5.94 -1.72 -0.02
N GLY A 182 -5.43 -1.25 -1.16
CA GLY A 182 -5.90 -0.07 -1.89
C GLY A 182 -5.02 1.18 -1.74
N GLY A 183 -5.51 2.29 -2.27
CA GLY A 183 -4.80 3.57 -2.34
C GLY A 183 -4.75 4.33 -1.02
N ALA A 184 -3.84 5.31 -0.97
CA ALA A 184 -3.63 6.18 0.18
C ALA A 184 -3.90 7.67 -0.13
N THR A 185 -4.51 7.96 -1.28
CA THR A 185 -4.91 9.33 -1.65
C THR A 185 -6.04 9.83 -0.77
N GLY A 186 -6.99 8.96 -0.43
CA GLY A 186 -8.08 9.19 0.52
C GLY A 186 -7.86 8.51 1.87
N PRO A 187 -8.73 8.77 2.87
CA PRO A 187 -8.67 8.13 4.18
C PRO A 187 -8.92 6.61 4.12
N ASP A 188 -8.38 5.89 5.11
CA ASP A 188 -8.68 4.47 5.30
C ASP A 188 -10.15 4.26 5.70
N LEU A 189 -10.86 3.42 4.93
CA LEU A 189 -12.28 3.13 5.10
C LEU A 189 -12.57 1.84 5.89
N THR A 190 -11.55 1.15 6.40
CA THR A 190 -11.70 -0.11 7.18
C THR A 190 -12.73 0.03 8.29
N GLN A 191 -12.79 1.20 8.93
CA GLN A 191 -13.67 1.48 10.08
C GLN A 191 -14.81 2.45 9.78
N VAL A 192 -15.12 2.70 8.50
CA VAL A 192 -16.09 3.72 8.12
C VAL A 192 -17.48 3.45 8.70
N ALA A 193 -17.89 2.17 8.78
CA ALA A 193 -19.18 1.76 9.32
C ALA A 193 -19.31 1.91 10.85
N GLY A 194 -18.20 2.09 11.57
CA GLY A 194 -18.21 2.42 13.00
C GLY A 194 -18.36 3.92 13.29
N ARG A 195 -18.15 4.77 12.27
CA ARG A 195 -18.15 6.23 12.39
C ARG A 195 -19.36 6.89 11.73
N PHE A 196 -19.93 6.24 10.72
CA PHE A 196 -21.00 6.78 9.89
C PHE A 196 -22.17 5.82 9.80
N ASN A 197 -23.39 6.36 9.82
CA ASN A 197 -24.59 5.56 9.66
C ASN A 197 -24.87 5.25 8.16
N PRO A 198 -25.79 4.33 7.83
CA PRO A 198 -26.08 3.99 6.43
C PRO A 198 -26.50 5.18 5.55
N LYS A 199 -27.15 6.20 6.11
CA LYS A 199 -27.53 7.41 5.38
C LYS A 199 -26.31 8.24 5.00
N ASP A 200 -25.42 8.48 5.95
CA ASP A 200 -24.20 9.26 5.70
C ASP A 200 -23.32 8.58 4.65
N LEU A 201 -23.18 7.25 4.74
CA LEU A 201 -22.45 6.45 3.77
C LEU A 201 -23.11 6.47 2.39
N SER A 202 -24.43 6.31 2.32
CA SER A 202 -25.16 6.31 1.05
C SER A 202 -25.04 7.66 0.35
N GLU A 203 -25.13 8.76 1.09
CA GLU A 203 -24.94 10.10 0.55
C GLU A 203 -23.52 10.30 0.04
N SER A 204 -22.50 9.91 0.83
CA SER A 204 -21.09 10.04 0.44
C SER A 204 -20.71 9.17 -0.76
N ILE A 205 -21.39 8.03 -0.95
CA ILE A 205 -21.19 7.15 -2.12
C ILE A 205 -21.87 7.73 -3.37
N LEU A 206 -23.07 8.28 -3.24
CA LEU A 206 -23.83 8.83 -4.36
C LEU A 206 -23.33 10.20 -4.81
N ASP A 207 -22.84 11.02 -3.88
CA ASP A 207 -22.28 12.34 -4.14
C ASP A 207 -20.97 12.55 -3.36
N PRO A 208 -19.88 11.89 -3.79
CA PRO A 208 -18.58 11.97 -3.11
C PRO A 208 -17.96 13.38 -3.17
N SER A 209 -18.42 14.22 -4.10
CA SER A 209 -18.00 15.62 -4.24
C SER A 209 -18.69 16.58 -3.27
N LYS A 210 -19.80 16.16 -2.65
CA LYS A 210 -20.63 17.04 -1.80
C LYS A 210 -19.84 17.67 -0.65
N VAL A 211 -19.01 16.87 0.01
CA VAL A 211 -18.17 17.30 1.13
C VAL A 211 -16.84 16.58 1.03
N ILE A 212 -15.79 17.34 0.74
CA ILE A 212 -14.41 16.86 0.76
C ILE A 212 -13.69 17.60 1.88
N SER A 213 -13.08 16.85 2.81
CA SER A 213 -12.24 17.41 3.86
C SER A 213 -11.05 18.15 3.24
N ASP A 214 -10.68 19.30 3.80
CA ASP A 214 -9.54 20.10 3.33
C ASP A 214 -8.24 19.30 3.28
N GLN A 215 -8.10 18.31 4.16
CA GLN A 215 -6.95 17.40 4.19
C GLN A 215 -6.78 16.56 2.92
N TYR A 216 -7.83 16.43 2.10
CA TYR A 216 -7.89 15.58 0.91
C TYR A 216 -8.28 16.36 -0.36
N ARG A 217 -8.37 17.69 -0.26
CA ARG A 217 -8.74 18.55 -1.39
C ARG A 217 -7.64 18.54 -2.46
N ALA A 218 -8.02 18.30 -3.71
CA ALA A 218 -7.14 18.47 -4.85
C ALA A 218 -6.94 19.97 -5.16
N HIS A 219 -5.72 20.32 -5.53
CA HIS A 219 -5.28 21.66 -5.89
C HIS A 219 -4.65 21.63 -7.28
N THR A 220 -4.81 22.71 -8.03
CA THR A 220 -4.09 22.95 -9.27
C THR A 220 -3.06 24.04 -9.01
N VAL A 221 -1.78 23.70 -9.14
CA VAL A 221 -0.64 24.60 -8.98
C VAL A 221 -0.13 24.96 -10.37
N ILE A 222 -0.06 26.26 -10.66
CA ILE A 222 0.47 26.79 -11.91
C ILE A 222 1.76 27.52 -11.58
N THR A 223 2.86 27.12 -12.20
CA THR A 223 4.17 27.78 -12.03
C THR A 223 4.30 28.99 -12.95
N ASP A 224 5.22 29.90 -12.64
CA ASP A 224 5.48 31.11 -13.45
C ASP A 224 5.96 30.78 -14.88
N ASP A 225 6.56 29.60 -15.09
CA ASP A 225 6.94 29.07 -16.41
C ASP A 225 5.78 28.34 -17.12
N GLY A 226 4.56 28.39 -16.57
CA GLY A 226 3.33 27.89 -17.18
C GLY A 226 3.07 26.39 -17.00
N LYS A 227 3.85 25.67 -16.20
CA LYS A 227 3.58 24.25 -15.91
C LYS A 227 2.43 24.11 -14.94
N VAL A 228 1.54 23.16 -15.24
CA VAL A 228 0.36 22.87 -14.42
C VAL A 228 0.56 21.54 -13.72
N TYR A 229 0.45 21.56 -12.40
CA TYR A 229 0.47 20.38 -11.55
C TYR A 229 -0.89 20.24 -10.87
N SER A 230 -1.52 19.07 -11.00
CA SER A 230 -2.74 18.75 -10.26
C SER A 230 -2.42 17.72 -9.19
N GLY A 231 -2.88 17.96 -7.96
CA GLY A 231 -2.67 17.02 -6.87
C GLY A 231 -2.92 17.65 -5.51
N ARG A 232 -2.47 16.99 -4.46
CA ARG A 232 -2.70 17.43 -3.09
C ARG A 232 -1.46 18.08 -2.49
N ILE A 233 -1.61 19.28 -1.92
CA ILE A 233 -0.53 19.94 -1.17
C ILE A 233 -0.32 19.16 0.12
N VAL A 234 0.87 18.60 0.31
CA VAL A 234 1.25 17.81 1.51
C VAL A 234 2.14 18.60 2.46
N ALA A 235 2.82 19.63 1.96
CA ALA A 235 3.59 20.58 2.75
C ALA A 235 3.71 21.90 1.98
N GLU A 236 3.69 23.01 2.70
CA GLU A 236 3.89 24.35 2.15
C GLU A 236 4.65 25.19 3.16
N ASN A 237 5.64 25.94 2.68
CA ASN A 237 6.33 27.00 3.40
C ASN A 237 6.68 28.13 2.42
N ASP A 238 7.20 29.24 2.94
CA ASP A 238 7.52 30.46 2.18
C ASP A 238 8.41 30.25 0.94
N ARG A 239 9.11 29.10 0.81
CA ARG A 239 10.04 28.80 -0.28
C ARG A 239 9.67 27.57 -1.11
N GLN A 240 8.77 26.72 -0.62
CA GLN A 240 8.51 25.42 -1.24
C GLN A 240 7.08 24.95 -1.00
N VAL A 241 6.44 24.50 -2.08
CA VAL A 241 5.20 23.72 -2.06
C VAL A 241 5.54 22.29 -2.48
N THR A 242 5.21 21.31 -1.65
CA THR A 242 5.30 19.90 -1.99
C THR A 242 3.92 19.39 -2.37
N VAL A 243 3.77 18.99 -3.63
CA VAL A 243 2.51 18.47 -4.17
C VAL A 243 2.66 16.96 -4.37
N LEU A 244 1.76 16.19 -3.76
CA LEU A 244 1.52 14.81 -4.15
C LEU A 244 0.65 14.83 -5.41
N THR A 245 1.29 14.74 -6.57
CA THR A 245 0.58 14.66 -7.85
C THR A 245 -0.15 13.33 -7.93
N ASP A 246 -1.43 13.37 -8.34
CA ASP A 246 -2.22 12.15 -8.51
C ASP A 246 -1.57 11.21 -9.54
N PRO A 247 -1.54 9.89 -9.31
CA PRO A 247 -1.22 8.90 -10.33
C PRO A 247 -2.34 8.73 -11.37
#